data_AF-R9MKJ4-F1
#
_entry.id   AF-R9MKJ4-F1
#
_cell.length_a   1.000
_cell.length_b   1.000
_cell.length_c   1.000
_cell.angle_alpha   90.00
_cell.angle_beta   90.00
_cell.angle_gamma   90.00
#
_symmetry.space_group_name_H-M   'P 1'
#
loop_
_entity.id
_entity.type
_entity.pdbx_description
1 polymer ?
#
loop_
_entity_poly.entity_id
_entity_poly.type
_entity_poly.pdbx_seq_one_letter_code
_entity_poly.pdbx_strand_id
1 'polypeptide(L)'
;MYKIEEIEKRFSDENTNLFQYTMHSIISFEQYKRIIIEEFSGNAEIKNLLDRYECNFVEPEIEDNNQAIIEKIKQRIVEEREKCARYLDENCKREITDELRNCSIVKKEQKLAIYLESRFEDERFEDHYAALCSMSADSLKRDIDNESGNESHYRNYSVKDYEKLLEYCRIDCFNAHIDDERRHEHELSEYMTLCNVMDFKNPLNIFRQSFILLMTAFDAAVFDIAELIITCHFFDFCNKNEEILSDKYELKEIIKAGSFSSFQSEVIEKILKNNYVSGLLKLLYKYRRDYFVIEDRDVYKDLCEIIARRNLHIHKRGIIDQGYFSQSQGNKYNLKCGDVAYIKSEYYLEISVMLVSFIKNICMLEK
;
A
#
# COMPACT_ATOMS: atom_id res chain seq x y z
N MET A 1 -15.57 -25.55 -19.44
CA MET A 1 -16.18 -25.59 -18.09
C MET A 1 -15.15 -26.20 -17.16
N TYR A 2 -14.72 -25.46 -16.14
CA TYR A 2 -13.77 -25.96 -15.14
C TYR A 2 -14.40 -27.13 -14.39
N LYS A 3 -13.58 -28.11 -13.98
CA LYS A 3 -14.03 -29.10 -12.99
C LYS A 3 -14.18 -28.42 -11.63
N ILE A 4 -15.12 -28.88 -10.81
CA ILE A 4 -15.34 -28.33 -9.46
C ILE A 4 -14.05 -28.28 -8.62
N GLU A 5 -13.17 -29.27 -8.79
CA GLU A 5 -11.86 -29.37 -8.13
C GLU A 5 -10.85 -28.31 -8.60
N GLU A 6 -10.93 -27.88 -9.86
CA GLU A 6 -10.05 -26.84 -10.41
C GLU A 6 -10.42 -25.47 -9.83
N ILE A 7 -11.71 -25.23 -9.55
CA ILE A 7 -12.19 -24.00 -8.92
C ILE A 7 -11.70 -23.92 -7.46
N GLU A 8 -11.83 -25.01 -6.69
CA GLU A 8 -11.34 -25.10 -5.31
C GLU A 8 -9.85 -24.78 -5.22
N LYS A 9 -9.06 -25.42 -6.09
CA LYS A 9 -7.61 -25.26 -6.12
C LYS A 9 -7.23 -23.83 -6.48
N ARG A 10 -7.81 -23.28 -7.56
CA ARG A 10 -7.52 -21.91 -8.01
C ARG A 10 -7.81 -20.88 -6.92
N PHE A 11 -8.96 -20.99 -6.25
CA PHE A 11 -9.31 -20.07 -5.18
C PHE A 11 -8.37 -20.21 -3.97
N SER A 12 -8.03 -21.45 -3.58
CA SER A 12 -7.11 -21.72 -2.47
C SER A 12 -5.68 -21.20 -2.74
N ASP A 13 -5.20 -21.38 -3.97
CA ASP A 13 -3.89 -20.88 -4.42
C ASP A 13 -3.88 -19.34 -4.37
N GLU A 14 -4.93 -18.68 -4.87
CA GLU A 14 -5.04 -17.22 -4.85
C GLU A 14 -5.10 -16.66 -3.41
N ASN A 15 -5.89 -17.29 -2.54
CA ASN A 15 -5.94 -16.91 -1.12
C ASN A 15 -4.57 -17.04 -0.44
N THR A 16 -3.82 -18.11 -0.77
CA THR A 16 -2.46 -18.33 -0.24
C THR A 16 -1.49 -17.26 -0.74
N ASN A 17 -1.53 -16.92 -2.04
CA ASN A 17 -0.69 -15.89 -2.62
C ASN A 17 -0.97 -14.51 -2.02
N LEU A 18 -2.24 -14.16 -1.81
CA LEU A 18 -2.63 -12.89 -1.17
C LEU A 18 -2.18 -12.83 0.29
N PHE A 19 -2.26 -13.94 1.02
CA PHE A 19 -1.74 -14.02 2.38
C PHE A 19 -0.22 -13.82 2.40
N GLN A 20 0.51 -14.49 1.49
CA GLN A 20 1.96 -14.30 1.36
C GLN A 20 2.35 -12.87 1.01
N TYR A 21 1.60 -12.22 0.11
CA TYR A 21 1.80 -10.81 -0.23
C TYR A 21 1.59 -9.90 0.99
N THR A 22 0.51 -10.12 1.74
CA THR A 22 0.22 -9.39 2.99
C THR A 22 1.38 -9.53 3.98
N MET A 23 1.85 -10.75 4.21
CA MET A 23 2.97 -11.02 5.10
C MET A 23 4.28 -10.40 4.60
N HIS A 24 4.54 -10.44 3.30
CA HIS A 24 5.71 -9.80 2.71
C HIS A 24 5.71 -8.29 2.98
N SER A 25 4.61 -7.59 2.73
CA SER A 25 4.49 -6.14 3.00
C SER A 25 4.74 -5.81 4.48
N ILE A 26 4.25 -6.64 5.38
CA ILE A 26 4.46 -6.49 6.83
C ILE A 26 5.95 -6.66 7.19
N ILE A 27 6.59 -7.72 6.67
CA ILE A 27 8.01 -8.00 6.93
C ILE A 27 8.87 -6.89 6.34
N SER A 28 8.54 -6.39 5.14
CA SER A 28 9.22 -5.25 4.55
C SER A 28 9.11 -4.03 5.47
N PHE A 29 7.92 -3.72 6.00
CA PHE A 29 7.76 -2.61 6.95
C PHE A 29 8.68 -2.77 8.17
N GLU A 30 8.80 -3.96 8.74
CA GLU A 30 9.68 -4.22 9.89
C GLU A 30 11.17 -4.01 9.55
N GLN A 31 11.58 -4.29 8.32
CA GLN A 31 12.94 -3.99 7.86
C GLN A 31 13.15 -2.48 7.67
N TYR A 32 12.19 -1.81 7.03
CA TYR A 32 12.23 -0.36 6.81
C TYR A 32 12.12 0.45 8.10
N LYS A 33 11.47 -0.10 9.14
CA LYS A 33 11.41 0.50 10.47
C LYS A 33 12.80 0.87 10.99
N ARG A 34 13.80 0.01 10.79
CA ARG A 34 15.18 0.28 11.24
C ARG A 34 15.79 1.47 10.51
N ILE A 35 15.56 1.58 9.21
CA ILE A 35 16.00 2.71 8.39
C ILE A 35 15.34 4.00 8.88
N ILE A 36 14.02 3.97 9.15
CA ILE A 36 13.30 5.12 9.72
C ILE A 36 13.88 5.51 11.09
N ILE A 37 14.22 4.55 11.95
CA ILE A 37 14.86 4.82 13.24
C ILE A 37 16.24 5.48 13.07
N GLU A 38 17.04 5.02 12.12
CA GLU A 38 18.37 5.58 11.83
C GLU A 38 18.27 7.01 11.31
N GLU A 39 17.31 7.29 10.43
CA GLU A 39 17.06 8.64 9.91
C GLU A 39 16.60 9.60 11.01
N PHE A 40 15.73 9.11 11.90
CA PHE A 40 15.31 9.85 13.09
C PHE A 40 16.22 9.60 14.29
N SER A 41 17.50 9.25 14.10
CA SER A 41 18.41 8.86 15.19
C SER A 41 18.59 9.93 16.28
N GLY A 42 18.40 11.22 15.95
CA GLY A 42 18.37 12.33 16.90
C GLY A 42 17.08 12.46 17.71
N ASN A 43 16.03 11.70 17.38
CA ASN A 43 14.70 11.78 17.98
C ASN A 43 14.41 10.52 18.82
N ALA A 44 14.76 10.59 20.10
CA ALA A 44 14.56 9.51 21.05
C ALA A 44 13.09 9.06 21.18
N GLU A 45 12.12 9.95 20.94
CA GLU A 45 10.70 9.62 21.01
C GLU A 45 10.28 8.68 19.88
N ILE A 46 10.65 8.98 18.63
CA ILE A 46 10.31 8.15 17.47
C ILE A 46 10.98 6.78 17.56
N LYS A 47 12.25 6.77 17.96
CA LYS A 47 12.98 5.53 18.21
C LYS A 47 12.25 4.65 19.25
N ASN A 48 11.91 5.22 20.40
CA ASN A 48 11.17 4.50 21.44
C ASN A 48 9.77 4.03 21.00
N LEU A 49 9.09 4.78 20.14
CA LEU A 49 7.79 4.38 19.59
C LEU A 49 7.91 3.21 18.61
N LEU A 50 8.87 3.26 17.69
CA LEU A 50 9.11 2.19 16.72
C LEU A 50 9.70 0.92 17.34
N ASP A 51 10.53 1.04 18.38
CA ASP A 51 11.04 -0.11 19.13
C ASP A 51 9.91 -0.88 19.83
N ARG A 52 8.78 -0.22 20.13
CA ARG A 52 7.57 -0.82 20.69
C ARG A 52 6.60 -1.36 19.64
N TYR A 53 6.86 -1.10 18.36
CA TYR A 53 6.03 -1.64 17.28
C TYR A 53 6.32 -3.14 17.14
N GLU A 54 5.28 -3.96 17.23
CA GLU A 54 5.40 -5.42 17.21
C GLU A 54 4.72 -6.03 15.98
N CYS A 55 5.43 -6.89 15.26
CA CYS A 55 4.84 -7.68 14.17
C CYS A 55 4.06 -8.89 14.71
N ASN A 56 3.00 -8.64 15.46
CA ASN A 56 2.04 -9.65 15.90
C ASN A 56 0.61 -9.15 15.61
N PHE A 57 -0.11 -9.92 14.80
CA PHE A 57 -1.42 -9.54 14.25
C PHE A 57 -2.53 -10.52 14.64
N VAL A 58 -2.23 -11.44 15.57
CA VAL A 58 -3.21 -12.37 16.13
C VAL A 58 -3.85 -11.76 17.39
N GLU A 59 -3.17 -10.81 18.03
CA GLU A 59 -3.62 -10.17 19.26
C GLU A 59 -4.17 -8.76 18.97
N PRO A 60 -5.48 -8.52 19.12
CA PRO A 60 -6.10 -7.23 18.82
C PRO A 60 -5.49 -6.06 19.59
N GLU A 61 -5.04 -6.30 20.83
CA GLU A 61 -4.38 -5.29 21.67
C GLU A 61 -3.07 -4.79 21.06
N ILE A 62 -2.32 -5.67 20.39
CA ILE A 62 -1.07 -5.30 19.71
C ILE A 62 -1.38 -4.47 18.47
N GLU A 63 -2.39 -4.83 17.68
CA GLU A 63 -2.79 -4.07 16.50
C GLU A 63 -3.27 -2.66 16.86
N ASP A 64 -4.04 -2.51 17.95
CA ASP A 64 -4.47 -1.19 18.45
C ASP A 64 -3.30 -0.35 18.98
N ASN A 65 -2.34 -0.97 19.68
CA ASN A 65 -1.11 -0.30 20.12
C ASN A 65 -0.27 0.17 18.93
N ASN A 66 -0.09 -0.70 17.93
CA ASN A 66 0.62 -0.39 16.69
C ASN A 66 -0.05 0.76 15.94
N GLN A 67 -1.37 0.80 15.88
CA GLN A 67 -2.09 1.91 15.26
C GLN A 67 -1.80 3.24 15.95
N ALA A 68 -1.78 3.27 17.29
CA ALA A 68 -1.45 4.48 18.04
C ALA A 68 0.01 4.92 17.79
N ILE A 69 0.94 3.97 17.64
CA ILE A 69 2.33 4.23 17.27
C ILE A 69 2.41 4.84 15.86
N ILE A 70 1.75 4.23 14.88
CA ILE A 70 1.72 4.69 13.49
C ILE A 70 1.13 6.09 13.38
N GLU A 71 0.05 6.41 14.10
CA GLU A 71 -0.55 7.75 14.11
C GLU A 71 0.43 8.82 14.61
N LYS A 72 1.18 8.53 15.69
CA LYS A 72 2.19 9.45 16.23
C LYS A 72 3.35 9.66 15.27
N ILE A 73 3.85 8.59 14.65
CA ILE A 73 4.94 8.68 13.67
C ILE A 73 4.49 9.48 12.46
N LYS A 74 3.28 9.23 11.95
CA LYS A 74 2.72 10.00 10.84
C LYS A 74 2.62 11.48 11.16
N GLN A 75 2.13 11.83 12.35
CA GLN A 75 2.10 13.24 12.78
C GLN A 75 3.50 13.84 12.77
N ARG A 76 4.49 13.10 13.27
CA ARG A 76 5.88 13.58 13.28
C ARG A 76 6.47 13.77 11.88
N ILE A 77 6.19 12.83 10.96
CA ILE A 77 6.61 12.96 9.56
C ILE A 77 6.00 14.21 8.93
N VAL A 78 4.74 14.54 9.22
CA VAL A 78 4.11 15.78 8.76
C VAL A 78 4.84 17.01 9.30
N GLU A 79 5.13 17.04 10.60
CA GLU A 79 5.84 18.16 11.23
C GLU A 79 7.25 18.38 10.64
N GLU A 80 8.01 17.32 10.43
CA GLU A 80 9.36 17.41 9.83
C GLU A 80 9.29 17.81 8.36
N ARG A 81 8.32 17.29 7.63
CA ARG A 81 8.12 17.69 6.23
C ARG A 81 7.73 19.16 6.11
N GLU A 82 6.87 19.68 6.99
CA GLU A 82 6.54 21.11 7.02
C GLU A 82 7.76 21.98 7.33
N LYS A 83 8.68 21.52 8.20
CA LYS A 83 9.94 22.23 8.46
C LYS A 83 10.84 22.24 7.23
N CYS A 84 11.05 21.10 6.60
CA CYS A 84 11.87 20.98 5.39
C CYS A 84 11.29 21.82 4.25
N ALA A 85 9.96 21.75 4.02
CA ALA A 85 9.28 22.56 3.02
C ALA A 85 9.46 24.07 3.25
N ARG A 86 9.30 24.55 4.51
CA ARG A 86 9.57 25.96 4.84
C ARG A 86 11.02 26.33 4.58
N TYR A 87 11.97 25.48 4.95
CA TYR A 87 13.38 25.73 4.71
C TYR A 87 13.69 25.87 3.22
N LEU A 88 13.16 24.95 2.39
CA LEU A 88 13.33 24.96 0.94
C LEU A 88 12.64 26.14 0.24
N ASP A 89 11.51 26.62 0.78
CA ASP A 89 10.83 27.82 0.29
C ASP A 89 11.61 29.10 0.62
N GLU A 90 12.23 29.16 1.80
CA GLU A 90 13.05 30.28 2.24
C GLU A 90 14.46 30.29 1.60
N ASN A 91 14.94 29.11 1.17
CA ASN A 91 16.30 28.92 0.67
C ASN A 91 16.31 28.32 -0.73
N CYS A 92 16.53 29.17 -1.73
CA CYS A 92 16.69 28.75 -3.12
C CYS A 92 18.16 28.48 -3.46
N LYS A 93 18.39 27.52 -4.35
CA LYS A 93 19.71 27.33 -4.97
C LYS A 93 20.24 28.65 -5.52
N ARG A 94 21.52 28.88 -5.29
CA ARG A 94 22.23 30.06 -5.74
C ARG A 94 22.86 29.79 -7.10
N GLU A 95 22.80 30.78 -7.98
CA GLU A 95 23.38 30.67 -9.31
C GLU A 95 24.91 30.71 -9.23
N ILE A 96 25.57 29.69 -9.77
CA ILE A 96 27.02 29.76 -10.03
C ILE A 96 27.20 30.50 -11.35
N THR A 97 27.66 31.74 -11.27
CA THR A 97 27.85 32.61 -12.44
C THR A 97 28.84 32.02 -13.44
N ASP A 98 28.70 32.39 -14.71
CA ASP A 98 29.65 31.97 -15.75
C ASP A 98 31.08 32.46 -15.46
N GLU A 99 31.24 33.59 -14.77
CA GLU A 99 32.56 34.08 -14.36
C GLU A 99 33.24 33.11 -13.38
N LEU A 100 32.51 32.62 -12.38
CA LEU A 100 33.01 31.64 -11.41
C LEU A 100 33.27 30.30 -12.07
N ARG A 101 32.32 29.80 -12.89
CA ARG A 101 32.47 28.54 -13.64
C ARG A 101 33.65 28.56 -14.59
N ASN A 102 33.96 29.72 -15.16
CA ASN A 102 35.06 29.87 -16.12
C ASN A 102 36.39 30.28 -15.49
N CYS A 103 36.44 30.47 -14.17
CA CYS A 103 37.67 30.76 -13.45
C CYS A 103 38.67 29.61 -13.60
N SER A 104 39.93 29.94 -13.86
CA SER A 104 40.99 28.98 -14.17
C SER A 104 41.22 27.99 -13.04
N ILE A 105 41.28 28.47 -11.79
CA ILE A 105 41.49 27.63 -10.61
C ILE A 105 40.31 26.68 -10.37
N VAL A 106 39.07 27.14 -10.57
CA VAL A 106 37.85 26.31 -10.42
C VAL A 106 37.79 25.22 -11.50
N LYS A 107 38.12 25.56 -12.75
CA LYS A 107 38.09 24.59 -13.87
C LYS A 107 39.21 23.56 -13.81
N LYS A 108 40.41 23.99 -13.44
CA LYS A 108 41.63 23.17 -13.58
C LYS A 108 41.95 22.41 -12.29
N GLU A 109 41.59 22.97 -11.14
CA GLU A 109 42.00 22.45 -9.83
C GLU A 109 40.81 21.94 -9.02
N GLN A 110 39.98 21.07 -9.61
CA GLN A 110 38.84 20.44 -8.91
C GLN A 110 39.26 19.73 -7.62
N LYS A 111 40.50 19.24 -7.54
CA LYS A 111 41.07 18.63 -6.33
C LYS A 111 41.15 19.60 -5.15
N LEU A 112 41.36 20.90 -5.38
CA LEU A 112 41.37 21.91 -4.32
C LEU A 112 39.96 22.17 -3.78
N ALA A 113 38.94 22.13 -4.63
CA ALA A 113 37.55 22.21 -4.18
C ALA A 113 37.19 20.99 -3.33
N ILE A 114 37.53 19.78 -3.79
CA ILE A 114 37.32 18.52 -3.05
C ILE A 114 38.08 18.53 -1.70
N TYR A 115 39.30 19.06 -1.66
CA TYR A 115 40.07 19.20 -0.42
C TYR A 115 39.39 20.12 0.61
N LEU A 116 38.76 21.19 0.15
CA LEU A 116 38.04 22.11 1.03
C LEU A 116 36.74 21.50 1.56
N GLU A 117 36.09 20.66 0.77
CA GLU A 117 34.92 19.88 1.17
C GLU A 117 35.31 18.77 2.18
N SER A 118 36.36 18.01 1.91
CA SER A 118 36.75 16.86 2.75
C SER A 118 37.34 17.22 4.12
N ARG A 119 37.76 18.48 4.33
CA ARG A 119 38.23 18.95 5.64
C ARG A 119 37.17 18.87 6.74
N PHE A 120 35.91 18.71 6.37
CA PHE A 120 34.76 18.82 7.26
C PHE A 120 33.69 17.76 6.95
N GLU A 121 34.08 16.64 6.33
CA GLU A 121 33.17 15.59 5.83
C GLU A 121 32.26 14.99 6.92
N ASP A 122 32.69 15.05 8.19
CA ASP A 122 31.94 14.55 9.36
C ASP A 122 31.16 15.65 10.14
N GLU A 123 31.20 16.91 9.69
CA GLU A 123 30.56 18.03 10.38
C GLU A 123 29.11 18.27 9.91
N ARG A 124 28.29 18.87 10.78
CA ARG A 124 26.96 19.33 10.37
C ARG A 124 27.10 20.43 9.31
N PHE A 125 26.12 20.52 8.41
CA PHE A 125 26.11 21.53 7.36
C PHE A 125 26.36 22.95 7.91
N GLU A 126 25.73 23.33 9.01
CA GLU A 126 25.88 24.66 9.60
C GLU A 126 27.32 24.96 10.04
N ASP A 127 27.99 23.96 10.62
CA ASP A 127 29.37 24.08 11.11
C ASP A 127 30.34 24.14 9.92
N HIS A 128 30.17 23.23 8.94
CA HIS A 128 30.96 23.21 7.71
C HIS A 128 30.82 24.51 6.91
N TYR A 129 29.58 24.97 6.72
CA TYR A 129 29.28 26.18 5.96
C TYR A 129 29.83 27.43 6.68
N ALA A 130 29.69 27.50 8.00
CA ALA A 130 30.28 28.57 8.80
C ALA A 130 31.82 28.58 8.69
N ALA A 131 32.45 27.40 8.71
CA ALA A 131 33.89 27.28 8.52
C ALA A 131 34.31 27.84 7.15
N LEU A 132 33.66 27.43 6.05
CA LEU A 132 33.92 27.97 4.70
C LEU A 132 33.71 29.49 4.61
N CYS A 133 32.68 30.02 5.28
CA CYS A 133 32.43 31.46 5.34
C CYS A 133 33.50 32.22 6.12
N SER A 134 34.09 31.61 7.15
CA SER A 134 35.12 32.23 7.99
C SER A 134 36.53 32.24 7.36
N MET A 135 36.78 31.39 6.36
CA MET A 135 38.07 31.31 5.67
C MET A 135 38.35 32.53 4.80
N SER A 136 39.59 33.06 4.86
CA SER A 136 40.07 34.12 3.98
C SER A 136 40.93 33.57 2.84
N ALA A 137 40.85 34.21 1.66
CA ALA A 137 41.64 33.79 0.50
C ALA A 137 43.15 33.91 0.77
N ASP A 138 43.57 34.92 1.53
CA ASP A 138 44.98 35.11 1.93
C ASP A 138 45.48 34.04 2.90
N SER A 139 44.65 33.55 3.82
CA SER A 139 45.04 32.44 4.69
C SER A 139 45.09 31.15 3.90
N LEU A 140 44.06 30.85 3.12
CA LEU A 140 43.99 29.64 2.31
C LEU A 140 45.16 29.55 1.31
N LYS A 141 45.46 30.64 0.60
CA LYS A 141 46.60 30.65 -0.33
C LYS A 141 47.92 30.38 0.40
N ARG A 142 48.15 30.99 1.56
CA ARG A 142 49.35 30.75 2.36
C ARG A 142 49.44 29.30 2.84
N ASP A 143 48.32 28.73 3.29
CA ASP A 143 48.28 27.34 3.76
C ASP A 143 48.66 26.37 2.63
N ILE A 144 48.07 26.55 1.44
CA ILE A 144 48.36 25.74 0.25
C ILE A 144 49.80 25.96 -0.25
N ASP A 145 50.31 27.19 -0.26
CA ASP A 145 51.67 27.49 -0.72
C ASP A 145 52.76 26.90 0.20
N ASN A 146 52.43 26.69 1.48
CA ASN A 146 53.32 26.18 2.54
C ASN A 146 53.20 24.67 2.80
N GLU A 147 52.15 24.00 2.30
CA GLU A 147 51.97 22.56 2.48
C GLU A 147 53.07 21.78 1.72
N SER A 148 53.79 20.91 2.44
CA SER A 148 54.88 20.12 1.87
C SER A 148 54.34 19.05 0.92
N GLY A 149 54.58 19.22 -0.39
CA GLY A 149 54.13 18.29 -1.42
C GLY A 149 53.12 18.86 -2.41
N ASN A 150 52.67 20.10 -2.21
CA ASN A 150 51.73 20.74 -3.14
C ASN A 150 52.37 21.06 -4.50
N GLU A 151 51.57 20.91 -5.56
CA GLU A 151 52.00 21.07 -6.94
C GLU A 151 52.44 22.52 -7.18
N SER A 152 53.65 22.72 -7.73
CA SER A 152 54.31 24.04 -7.79
C SER A 152 53.52 25.12 -8.54
N HIS A 153 52.50 24.72 -9.32
CA HIS A 153 51.67 25.61 -10.10
C HIS A 153 50.55 26.28 -9.30
N TYR A 154 50.16 25.79 -8.11
CA TYR A 154 49.19 26.47 -7.25
C TYR A 154 49.68 27.87 -6.83
N ARG A 155 51.01 28.04 -6.73
CA ARG A 155 51.66 29.33 -6.45
C ARG A 155 51.38 30.39 -7.50
N ASN A 156 51.05 29.99 -8.73
CA ASN A 156 50.80 30.90 -9.85
C ASN A 156 49.41 31.55 -9.79
N TYR A 157 48.49 31.01 -8.98
CA TYR A 157 47.17 31.62 -8.79
C TYR A 157 47.26 32.80 -7.82
N SER A 158 46.56 33.88 -8.16
CA SER A 158 46.49 35.09 -7.34
C SER A 158 45.50 34.93 -6.19
N VAL A 159 45.58 35.81 -5.17
CA VAL A 159 44.59 35.84 -4.08
C VAL A 159 43.16 35.97 -4.62
N LYS A 160 42.95 36.74 -5.70
CA LYS A 160 41.64 36.88 -6.36
C LYS A 160 41.12 35.58 -6.97
N ASP A 161 42.01 34.70 -7.42
CA ASP A 161 41.59 33.38 -7.90
C ASP A 161 41.10 32.52 -6.71
N TYR A 162 41.79 32.58 -5.57
CA TYR A 162 41.34 31.91 -4.34
C TYR A 162 40.06 32.51 -3.75
N GLU A 163 39.81 33.81 -3.91
CA GLU A 163 38.50 34.43 -3.58
C GLU A 163 37.37 33.79 -4.40
N LYS A 164 37.57 33.64 -5.72
CA LYS A 164 36.61 32.98 -6.61
C LYS A 164 36.44 31.49 -6.30
N LEU A 165 37.51 30.80 -5.93
CA LEU A 165 37.44 29.40 -5.50
C LEU A 165 36.59 29.25 -4.23
N LEU A 166 36.83 30.09 -3.21
CA LEU A 166 36.05 30.08 -1.97
C LEU A 166 34.59 30.44 -2.22
N GLU A 167 34.32 31.42 -3.08
CA GLU A 167 32.97 31.79 -3.48
C GLU A 167 32.25 30.61 -4.17
N TYR A 168 32.94 29.95 -5.11
CA TYR A 168 32.43 28.74 -5.76
C TYR A 168 32.10 27.65 -4.72
N CYS A 169 33.04 27.28 -3.86
CA CYS A 169 32.84 26.22 -2.85
C CYS A 169 31.69 26.54 -1.89
N ARG A 170 31.51 27.80 -1.49
CA ARG A 170 30.36 28.21 -0.66
C ARG A 170 29.03 28.02 -1.40
N ILE A 171 28.96 28.41 -2.66
CA ILE A 171 27.73 28.24 -3.45
C ILE A 171 27.45 26.76 -3.67
N ASP A 172 28.47 25.96 -4.00
CA ASP A 172 28.35 24.54 -4.28
C ASP A 172 27.92 23.75 -3.04
N CYS A 173 28.59 23.98 -1.90
CA CYS A 173 28.23 23.40 -0.60
C CYS A 173 26.77 23.72 -0.20
N PHE A 174 26.35 24.99 -0.32
CA PHE A 174 24.98 25.40 -0.04
C PHE A 174 23.98 24.70 -0.98
N ASN A 175 24.27 24.66 -2.28
CA ASN A 175 23.41 24.04 -3.26
C ASN A 175 23.29 22.52 -3.09
N ALA A 176 24.38 21.85 -2.69
CA ALA A 176 24.39 20.44 -2.36
C ALA A 176 23.50 20.15 -1.15
N HIS A 177 23.60 20.95 -0.09
CA HIS A 177 22.71 20.84 1.06
C HIS A 177 21.23 21.07 0.68
N ILE A 178 20.91 22.03 -0.19
CA ILE A 178 19.54 22.17 -0.72
C ILE A 178 19.07 20.92 -1.47
N ASP A 179 19.95 20.23 -2.21
CA ASP A 179 19.61 18.97 -2.86
C ASP A 179 19.37 17.83 -1.86
N ASP A 180 20.18 17.77 -0.80
CA ASP A 180 20.01 16.78 0.25
C ASP A 180 18.72 17.01 1.05
N GLU A 181 18.36 18.27 1.37
CA GLU A 181 17.07 18.61 1.98
C GLU A 181 15.90 18.21 1.09
N ARG A 182 15.98 18.43 -0.23
CA ARG A 182 14.95 17.96 -1.18
C ARG A 182 14.84 16.44 -1.22
N ARG A 183 15.97 15.73 -1.14
CA ARG A 183 15.99 14.27 -1.06
C ARG A 183 15.32 13.80 0.24
N HIS A 184 15.65 14.42 1.36
CA HIS A 184 15.05 14.13 2.65
C HIS A 184 13.51 14.37 2.64
N GLU A 185 13.02 15.47 2.04
CA GLU A 185 11.58 15.70 1.89
C GLU A 185 10.87 14.57 1.10
N HIS A 186 11.55 14.04 0.08
CA HIS A 186 11.07 12.92 -0.71
C HIS A 186 11.03 11.63 0.13
N GLU A 187 12.09 11.32 0.86
CA GLU A 187 12.19 10.16 1.75
C GLU A 187 11.12 10.19 2.84
N LEU A 188 10.84 11.36 3.44
CA LEU A 188 9.73 11.55 4.37
C LEU A 188 8.37 11.16 3.75
N SER A 189 8.18 11.43 2.45
CA SER A 189 6.97 11.04 1.73
C SER A 189 6.89 9.52 1.50
N GLU A 190 8.01 8.86 1.27
CA GLU A 190 8.10 7.40 1.20
C GLU A 190 7.78 6.76 2.56
N TYR A 191 8.33 7.28 3.66
CA TYR A 191 8.03 6.82 5.01
C TYR A 191 6.57 6.99 5.39
N MET A 192 5.96 8.14 5.01
CA MET A 192 4.52 8.35 5.18
C MET A 192 3.71 7.29 4.43
N THR A 193 4.13 6.93 3.22
CA THR A 193 3.47 5.89 2.41
C THR A 193 3.56 4.53 3.09
N LEU A 194 4.73 4.15 3.60
CA LEU A 194 4.92 2.92 4.37
C LEU A 194 4.04 2.89 5.63
N CYS A 195 3.98 3.99 6.38
CA CYS A 195 3.09 4.10 7.54
C CYS A 195 1.61 3.96 7.14
N ASN A 196 1.20 4.53 6.00
CA ASN A 196 -0.17 4.40 5.49
C ASN A 196 -0.53 2.97 5.08
N VAL A 197 0.43 2.15 4.65
CA VAL A 197 0.20 0.72 4.35
C VAL A 197 -0.10 -0.07 5.63
N MET A 198 0.47 0.35 6.77
CA MET A 198 0.26 -0.32 8.07
C MET A 198 -0.90 0.25 8.89
N ASP A 199 -1.32 1.48 8.62
CA ASP A 199 -2.44 2.16 9.28
C ASP A 199 -3.79 1.54 8.85
N PHE A 200 -4.46 0.78 9.73
CA PHE A 200 -5.73 0.11 9.39
C PHE A 200 -6.88 1.08 9.12
N LYS A 201 -6.73 2.35 9.49
CA LYS A 201 -7.68 3.42 9.18
C LYS A 201 -7.46 4.02 7.80
N ASN A 202 -6.30 3.77 7.19
CA ASN A 202 -5.95 4.30 5.89
C ASN A 202 -6.55 3.47 4.73
N PRO A 203 -6.98 4.10 3.62
CA PRO A 203 -7.38 3.36 2.43
C PRO A 203 -6.30 2.48 1.81
N LEU A 204 -5.02 2.80 1.96
CA LEU A 204 -3.89 2.03 1.44
C LEU A 204 -3.50 0.83 2.32
N ASN A 205 -4.19 0.62 3.45
CA ASN A 205 -3.87 -0.44 4.37
C ASN A 205 -3.77 -1.82 3.69
N ILE A 206 -2.74 -2.59 4.05
CA ILE A 206 -2.47 -3.89 3.43
C ILE A 206 -3.63 -4.88 3.59
N PHE A 207 -4.23 -4.99 4.78
CA PHE A 207 -5.35 -5.92 5.01
C PHE A 207 -6.58 -5.51 4.21
N ARG A 208 -6.87 -4.21 4.12
CA ARG A 208 -7.96 -3.70 3.28
C ARG A 208 -7.74 -4.03 1.79
N GLN A 209 -6.54 -3.82 1.27
CA GLN A 209 -6.22 -4.10 -0.13
C GLN A 209 -6.29 -5.60 -0.42
N SER A 210 -5.67 -6.42 0.44
CA SER A 210 -5.73 -7.88 0.34
C SER A 210 -7.15 -8.43 0.45
N PHE A 211 -8.00 -7.84 1.29
CA PHE A 211 -9.41 -8.19 1.38
C PHE A 211 -10.18 -7.92 0.08
N ILE A 212 -9.98 -6.76 -0.55
CA ILE A 212 -10.66 -6.43 -1.82
C ILE A 212 -10.23 -7.41 -2.93
N LEU A 213 -8.94 -7.75 -3.00
CA LEU A 213 -8.43 -8.72 -3.97
C LEU A 213 -8.95 -10.13 -3.69
N LEU A 214 -8.98 -10.56 -2.42
CA LEU A 214 -9.56 -11.84 -2.02
C LEU A 214 -11.03 -11.94 -2.43
N MET A 215 -11.79 -10.86 -2.23
CA MET A 215 -13.20 -10.81 -2.64
C MET A 215 -13.37 -10.84 -4.16
N THR A 216 -12.40 -10.34 -4.92
CA THR A 216 -12.41 -10.45 -6.39
C THR A 216 -12.20 -11.90 -6.84
N ALA A 217 -11.26 -12.61 -6.21
CA ALA A 217 -11.06 -14.04 -6.45
C ALA A 217 -12.28 -14.87 -6.02
N PHE A 218 -12.90 -14.51 -4.89
CA PHE A 218 -14.11 -15.13 -4.38
C PHE A 218 -15.30 -14.94 -5.34
N ASP A 219 -15.50 -13.72 -5.83
CA ASP A 219 -16.56 -13.42 -6.78
C ASP A 219 -16.44 -14.33 -8.01
N ALA A 220 -15.25 -14.42 -8.60
CA ALA A 220 -14.99 -15.29 -9.75
C ALA A 220 -15.26 -16.77 -9.44
N ALA A 221 -14.86 -17.26 -8.25
CA ALA A 221 -15.12 -18.63 -7.83
C ALA A 221 -16.63 -18.91 -7.69
N VAL A 222 -17.39 -17.99 -7.10
CA VAL A 222 -18.86 -18.13 -6.97
C VAL A 222 -19.55 -18.13 -8.33
N PHE A 223 -19.11 -17.29 -9.27
CA PHE A 223 -19.62 -17.29 -10.64
C PHE A 223 -19.39 -18.64 -11.33
N ASP A 224 -18.16 -19.17 -11.28
CA ASP A 224 -17.83 -20.47 -11.89
C ASP A 224 -18.60 -21.62 -11.24
N ILE A 225 -18.76 -21.59 -9.91
CA ILE A 225 -19.55 -22.59 -9.16
C ILE A 225 -21.03 -22.52 -9.54
N ALA A 226 -21.59 -21.31 -9.61
CA ALA A 226 -22.98 -21.12 -10.01
C ALA A 226 -23.20 -21.63 -11.44
N GLU A 227 -22.33 -21.27 -12.39
CA GLU A 227 -22.42 -21.76 -13.76
C GLU A 227 -22.40 -23.29 -13.82
N LEU A 228 -21.46 -23.92 -13.09
CA LEU A 228 -21.33 -25.38 -13.04
C LEU A 228 -22.59 -26.05 -12.47
N ILE A 229 -23.05 -25.60 -11.30
CA ILE A 229 -24.22 -26.17 -10.63
C ILE A 229 -25.48 -26.00 -11.48
N ILE A 230 -25.71 -24.82 -12.05
CA ILE A 230 -26.88 -24.57 -12.89
C ILE A 230 -26.80 -25.41 -14.16
N THR A 231 -25.61 -25.62 -14.72
CA THR A 231 -25.44 -26.47 -15.91
C THR A 231 -25.75 -27.93 -15.60
N CYS A 232 -25.19 -28.47 -14.51
CA CYS A 232 -25.35 -29.87 -14.13
C CYS A 232 -26.75 -30.20 -13.60
N HIS A 233 -27.38 -29.28 -12.88
CA HIS A 233 -28.64 -29.49 -12.18
C HIS A 233 -29.75 -28.55 -12.64
N PHE A 234 -29.75 -28.17 -13.92
CA PHE A 234 -30.58 -27.09 -14.47
C PHE A 234 -32.04 -27.11 -14.04
N PHE A 235 -32.74 -28.24 -14.24
CA PHE A 235 -34.16 -28.34 -13.93
C PHE A 235 -34.43 -28.23 -12.43
N ASP A 236 -33.66 -28.95 -11.60
CA ASP A 236 -33.81 -28.91 -10.15
C ASP A 236 -33.47 -27.52 -9.58
N PHE A 237 -32.42 -26.89 -10.14
CA PHE A 237 -32.02 -25.54 -9.78
C PHE A 237 -33.12 -24.52 -10.08
N CYS A 238 -33.66 -24.56 -11.29
CA CYS A 238 -34.73 -23.65 -11.70
C CYS A 238 -36.04 -23.93 -10.96
N ASN A 239 -36.35 -25.19 -10.65
CA ASN A 239 -37.53 -25.57 -9.86
C ASN A 239 -37.45 -25.04 -8.42
N LYS A 240 -36.26 -25.03 -7.80
CA LYS A 240 -36.09 -24.44 -6.45
C LYS A 240 -35.98 -22.91 -6.46
N ASN A 241 -35.79 -22.31 -7.63
CA ASN A 241 -35.68 -20.88 -7.85
C ASN A 241 -36.72 -20.42 -8.88
N GLU A 242 -38.00 -20.70 -8.60
CA GLU A 242 -39.11 -20.51 -9.55
C GLU A 242 -39.18 -19.09 -10.13
N GLU A 243 -38.70 -18.07 -9.39
CA GLU A 243 -38.63 -16.70 -9.90
C GLU A 243 -37.73 -16.53 -11.14
N ILE A 244 -36.79 -17.43 -11.38
CA ILE A 244 -35.95 -17.45 -12.60
C ILE A 244 -36.81 -17.80 -13.81
N LEU A 245 -37.82 -18.65 -13.61
CA LEU A 245 -38.74 -19.13 -14.63
C LEU A 245 -40.08 -18.38 -14.62
N SER A 246 -40.16 -17.21 -13.97
CA SER A 246 -41.41 -16.45 -13.86
C SER A 246 -41.99 -16.06 -15.23
N ASP A 247 -41.10 -15.86 -16.21
CA ASP A 247 -41.44 -15.88 -17.62
C ASP A 247 -41.54 -17.36 -18.03
N LYS A 248 -42.73 -17.96 -17.97
CA LYS A 248 -42.95 -19.34 -18.44
C LYS A 248 -42.33 -19.50 -19.82
N TYR A 249 -41.17 -20.17 -19.90
CA TYR A 249 -40.49 -20.34 -21.16
C TYR A 249 -41.37 -21.15 -22.09
N GLU A 250 -41.75 -20.55 -23.21
CA GLU A 250 -42.65 -21.20 -24.17
C GLU A 250 -41.85 -22.16 -25.05
N LEU A 251 -42.48 -23.23 -25.53
CA LEU A 251 -41.85 -24.19 -26.45
C LEU A 251 -41.24 -23.50 -27.69
N LYS A 252 -41.83 -22.36 -28.11
CA LYS A 252 -41.33 -21.53 -29.21
C LYS A 252 -39.92 -20.98 -28.97
N GLU A 253 -39.52 -20.77 -27.71
CA GLU A 253 -38.20 -20.24 -27.36
C GLU A 253 -37.13 -21.31 -27.49
N ILE A 254 -37.44 -22.55 -27.09
CA ILE A 254 -36.57 -23.72 -27.32
C ILE A 254 -36.41 -23.97 -28.83
N ILE A 255 -37.50 -23.86 -29.60
CA ILE A 255 -37.45 -24.00 -31.07
C ILE A 255 -36.57 -22.90 -31.70
N LYS A 256 -36.69 -21.64 -31.24
CA LYS A 256 -35.86 -20.53 -31.72
C LYS A 256 -34.36 -20.74 -31.45
N ALA A 257 -34.01 -21.31 -30.30
CA ALA A 257 -32.62 -21.62 -29.94
C ALA A 257 -32.02 -22.80 -30.74
N GLY A 258 -32.85 -23.56 -31.48
CA GLY A 258 -32.44 -24.66 -32.34
C GLY A 258 -32.10 -25.97 -31.62
N SER A 259 -31.79 -25.92 -30.32
CA SER A 259 -31.62 -27.10 -29.47
C SER A 259 -31.90 -26.75 -28.00
N PHE A 260 -32.24 -27.76 -27.19
CA PHE A 260 -32.39 -27.56 -25.75
C PHE A 260 -31.08 -27.14 -25.08
N SER A 261 -29.94 -27.69 -25.51
CA SER A 261 -28.63 -27.30 -24.96
C SER A 261 -28.30 -25.83 -25.25
N SER A 262 -28.62 -25.34 -26.45
CA SER A 262 -28.46 -23.92 -26.79
C SER A 262 -29.36 -23.04 -25.91
N PHE A 263 -30.63 -23.43 -25.77
CA PHE A 263 -31.58 -22.75 -24.90
C PHE A 263 -31.11 -22.71 -23.44
N GLN A 264 -30.66 -23.85 -22.91
CA GLN A 264 -30.12 -23.96 -21.56
C GLN A 264 -28.96 -23.00 -21.35
N SER A 265 -28.00 -22.95 -22.27
CA SER A 265 -26.87 -22.02 -22.21
C SER A 265 -27.31 -20.55 -22.22
N GLU A 266 -28.29 -20.18 -23.05
CA GLU A 266 -28.84 -18.81 -23.07
C GLU A 266 -29.50 -18.42 -21.74
N VAL A 267 -30.26 -19.34 -21.13
CA VAL A 267 -30.89 -19.12 -19.83
C VAL A 267 -29.84 -18.99 -18.73
N ILE A 268 -28.82 -19.85 -18.73
CA ILE A 268 -27.70 -19.79 -17.77
C ILE A 268 -26.98 -18.45 -17.89
N GLU A 269 -26.64 -18.02 -19.09
CA GLU A 269 -25.99 -16.73 -19.34
C GLU A 269 -26.87 -15.56 -18.84
N LYS A 270 -28.19 -15.62 -19.06
CA LYS A 270 -29.13 -14.62 -18.55
C LYS A 270 -29.15 -14.59 -17.01
N ILE A 271 -29.14 -15.76 -16.34
CA ILE A 271 -29.07 -15.84 -14.87
C ILE A 271 -27.80 -15.20 -14.36
N LEU A 272 -26.64 -15.57 -14.92
CA LEU A 272 -25.34 -15.07 -14.48
C LEU A 272 -25.21 -13.56 -14.70
N LYS A 273 -25.63 -13.03 -15.87
CA LYS A 273 -25.55 -11.59 -16.18
C LYS A 273 -26.45 -10.73 -15.29
N ASN A 274 -27.61 -11.24 -14.89
CA ASN A 274 -28.59 -10.47 -14.13
C ASN A 274 -28.34 -10.50 -12.62
N ASN A 275 -27.35 -11.25 -12.15
CA ASN A 275 -27.08 -11.41 -10.73
C ASN A 275 -25.66 -10.96 -10.37
N TYR A 276 -25.56 -10.09 -9.37
CA TYR A 276 -24.33 -9.92 -8.62
C TYR A 276 -24.09 -11.16 -7.72
N VAL A 277 -22.88 -11.27 -7.16
CA VAL A 277 -22.49 -12.39 -6.28
C VAL A 277 -23.47 -12.59 -5.12
N SER A 278 -23.97 -11.52 -4.51
CA SER A 278 -25.00 -11.63 -3.46
C SER A 278 -26.30 -12.28 -3.96
N GLY A 279 -26.70 -12.00 -5.21
CA GLY A 279 -27.81 -12.65 -5.89
C GLY A 279 -27.52 -14.13 -6.15
N LEU A 280 -26.34 -14.45 -6.67
CA LEU A 280 -25.94 -15.84 -6.91
C LEU A 280 -25.90 -16.68 -5.63
N LEU A 281 -25.34 -16.15 -4.53
CA LEU A 281 -25.36 -16.83 -3.24
C LEU A 281 -26.77 -17.08 -2.74
N LYS A 282 -27.71 -16.15 -2.96
CA LYS A 282 -29.12 -16.34 -2.61
C LYS A 282 -29.76 -17.49 -3.40
N LEU A 283 -29.48 -17.57 -4.70
CA LEU A 283 -30.00 -18.65 -5.55
C LEU A 283 -29.41 -20.02 -5.16
N LEU A 284 -28.10 -20.05 -4.88
CA LEU A 284 -27.41 -21.24 -4.37
C LEU A 284 -27.98 -21.69 -3.02
N TYR A 285 -28.23 -20.75 -2.10
CA TYR A 285 -28.79 -21.03 -0.78
C TYR A 285 -30.21 -21.61 -0.86
N LYS A 286 -31.04 -21.09 -1.77
CA LYS A 286 -32.37 -21.66 -2.07
C LYS A 286 -32.28 -23.06 -2.66
N TYR A 287 -31.32 -23.28 -3.55
CA TYR A 287 -31.12 -24.57 -4.19
C TYR A 287 -30.65 -25.65 -3.21
N ARG A 288 -29.60 -25.39 -2.43
CA ARG A 288 -29.05 -26.36 -1.46
C ARG A 288 -28.40 -25.63 -0.27
N ARG A 289 -29.10 -25.65 0.87
CA ARG A 289 -28.63 -25.00 2.11
C ARG A 289 -27.35 -25.61 2.67
N ASP A 290 -27.15 -26.91 2.48
CA ASP A 290 -25.98 -27.63 3.01
C ASP A 290 -24.64 -27.06 2.51
N TYR A 291 -24.62 -26.40 1.35
CA TYR A 291 -23.45 -25.65 0.88
C TYR A 291 -22.97 -24.58 1.86
N PHE A 292 -23.88 -24.03 2.64
CA PHE A 292 -23.62 -22.94 3.58
C PHE A 292 -23.47 -23.45 5.02
N VAL A 293 -23.52 -24.76 5.25
CA VAL A 293 -23.30 -25.35 6.57
C VAL A 293 -21.84 -25.77 6.69
N ILE A 294 -21.06 -25.01 7.48
CA ILE A 294 -19.64 -25.27 7.76
C ILE A 294 -19.52 -25.52 9.26
N GLU A 295 -18.98 -26.67 9.65
CA GLU A 295 -18.85 -27.05 11.08
C GLU A 295 -20.17 -26.87 11.85
N ASP A 296 -21.26 -27.40 11.29
CA ASP A 296 -22.63 -27.32 11.82
C ASP A 296 -23.22 -25.89 11.94
N ARG A 297 -22.56 -24.88 11.36
CA ARG A 297 -23.03 -23.49 11.35
C ARG A 297 -23.42 -23.03 9.95
N ASP A 298 -24.62 -22.46 9.81
CA ASP A 298 -25.04 -21.75 8.59
C ASP A 298 -24.30 -20.40 8.48
N VAL A 299 -23.43 -20.27 7.48
CA VAL A 299 -22.60 -19.07 7.24
C VAL A 299 -23.20 -18.12 6.19
N TYR A 300 -24.41 -18.36 5.68
CA TYR A 300 -24.99 -17.52 4.62
C TYR A 300 -25.04 -16.03 4.99
N LYS A 301 -25.43 -15.72 6.23
CA LYS A 301 -25.48 -14.34 6.72
C LYS A 301 -24.10 -13.70 6.84
N ASP A 302 -23.10 -14.48 7.29
CA ASP A 302 -21.72 -14.00 7.35
C ASP A 302 -21.21 -13.66 5.94
N LEU A 303 -21.47 -14.50 4.93
CA LEU A 303 -21.13 -14.22 3.52
C LEU A 303 -21.80 -12.95 2.98
N CYS A 304 -23.07 -12.74 3.32
CA CYS A 304 -23.78 -11.50 2.97
C CYS A 304 -23.12 -10.26 3.61
N GLU A 305 -22.73 -10.36 4.88
CA GLU A 305 -22.02 -9.28 5.59
C GLU A 305 -20.66 -8.97 4.95
N ILE A 306 -19.90 -10.00 4.61
CA ILE A 306 -18.59 -9.87 3.95
C ILE A 306 -18.71 -9.12 2.62
N ILE A 307 -19.70 -9.49 1.79
CA ILE A 307 -19.97 -8.81 0.52
C ILE A 307 -20.40 -7.35 0.75
N ALA A 308 -21.30 -7.12 1.70
CA ALA A 308 -21.76 -5.77 2.05
C ALA A 308 -20.59 -4.90 2.51
N ARG A 309 -19.71 -5.43 3.37
CA ARG A 309 -18.51 -4.72 3.84
C ARG A 309 -17.55 -4.41 2.70
N ARG A 310 -17.30 -5.36 1.79
CA ARG A 310 -16.52 -5.11 0.56
C ARG A 310 -17.08 -3.94 -0.24
N ASN A 311 -18.40 -3.89 -0.44
CA ASN A 311 -19.03 -2.80 -1.20
C ASN A 311 -18.80 -1.44 -0.52
N LEU A 312 -18.81 -1.38 0.82
CA LEU A 312 -18.46 -0.16 1.55
C LEU A 312 -17.02 0.28 1.31
N HIS A 313 -16.05 -0.65 1.35
CA HIS A 313 -14.65 -0.29 1.12
C HIS A 313 -14.37 0.16 -0.31
N ILE A 314 -15.09 -0.36 -1.29
CA ILE A 314 -14.96 0.06 -2.69
C ILE A 314 -15.64 1.41 -2.93
N HIS A 315 -16.89 1.59 -2.47
CA HIS A 315 -17.72 2.72 -2.90
C HIS A 315 -17.89 3.83 -1.85
N LYS A 316 -17.68 3.51 -0.56
CA LYS A 316 -18.01 4.37 0.58
C LYS A 316 -16.82 4.57 1.54
N ARG A 317 -15.61 4.22 1.12
CA ARG A 317 -14.38 4.30 1.93
C ARG A 317 -14.44 3.48 3.23
N GLY A 318 -15.34 2.50 3.32
CA GLY A 318 -15.58 1.68 4.53
C GLY A 318 -16.61 2.26 5.50
N ILE A 319 -17.24 3.41 5.18
CA ILE A 319 -18.23 4.07 6.03
C ILE A 319 -19.59 3.37 5.90
N ILE A 320 -20.17 2.95 7.02
CA ILE A 320 -21.47 2.29 7.09
C ILE A 320 -22.59 3.26 6.68
N ASP A 321 -23.41 2.82 5.74
CA ASP A 321 -24.65 3.48 5.34
C ASP A 321 -25.87 2.57 5.58
N GLN A 322 -27.07 3.06 5.27
CA GLN A 322 -28.31 2.26 5.39
C GLN A 322 -28.35 1.07 4.42
N GLY A 323 -27.60 1.14 3.32
CA GLY A 323 -27.49 0.04 2.36
C GLY A 323 -26.73 -1.16 2.91
N TYR A 324 -25.78 -0.96 3.81
CA TYR A 324 -25.07 -2.04 4.49
C TYR A 324 -26.04 -2.99 5.21
N PHE A 325 -26.94 -2.46 6.05
CA PHE A 325 -27.84 -3.28 6.86
C PHE A 325 -28.86 -4.07 6.05
N SER A 326 -29.27 -3.56 4.89
CA SER A 326 -30.17 -4.29 3.99
C SER A 326 -29.47 -5.44 3.28
N GLN A 327 -28.16 -5.31 3.04
CA GLN A 327 -27.34 -6.31 2.36
C GLN A 327 -26.76 -7.35 3.32
N SER A 328 -26.31 -6.95 4.52
CA SER A 328 -25.62 -7.80 5.48
C SER A 328 -26.52 -8.80 6.22
N GLN A 329 -27.85 -8.70 6.07
CA GLN A 329 -28.81 -9.58 6.75
C GLN A 329 -28.64 -9.64 8.28
N GLY A 330 -28.09 -8.57 8.88
CA GLY A 330 -27.82 -8.49 10.32
C GLY A 330 -26.75 -7.45 10.70
N ASN A 331 -26.42 -7.38 11.99
CA ASN A 331 -25.39 -6.48 12.53
C ASN A 331 -24.52 -7.20 13.56
N LYS A 332 -23.76 -8.22 13.10
CA LYS A 332 -22.90 -9.06 13.95
C LYS A 332 -21.93 -8.24 14.82
N TYR A 333 -21.43 -7.14 14.27
CA TYR A 333 -20.40 -6.31 14.89
C TYR A 333 -20.96 -5.07 15.62
N ASN A 334 -22.28 -4.98 15.81
CA ASN A 334 -22.96 -3.86 16.48
C ASN A 334 -22.57 -2.46 15.92
N LEU A 335 -22.31 -2.39 14.61
CA LEU A 335 -21.93 -1.17 13.89
C LEU A 335 -23.14 -0.27 13.67
N LYS A 336 -22.91 1.04 13.56
CA LYS A 336 -23.94 2.07 13.33
C LYS A 336 -23.65 2.82 12.03
N CYS A 337 -24.69 3.45 11.46
CA CYS A 337 -24.49 4.37 10.35
C CYS A 337 -23.50 5.47 10.72
N GLY A 338 -22.53 5.72 9.84
CA GLY A 338 -21.43 6.65 10.07
C GLY A 338 -20.17 6.02 10.67
N ASP A 339 -20.26 4.82 11.27
CA ASP A 339 -19.07 4.08 11.71
C ASP A 339 -18.23 3.63 10.50
N VAL A 340 -16.96 3.33 10.75
CA VAL A 340 -16.09 2.70 9.75
C VAL A 340 -15.95 1.22 10.06
N ALA A 341 -16.30 0.38 9.09
CA ALA A 341 -16.16 -1.07 9.20
C ALA A 341 -14.73 -1.52 8.87
N TYR A 342 -13.75 -1.20 9.72
CA TYR A 342 -12.34 -1.49 9.43
C TYR A 342 -12.08 -2.95 9.06
N ILE A 343 -11.12 -3.17 8.17
CA ILE A 343 -10.55 -4.48 7.83
C ILE A 343 -9.26 -4.62 8.63
N LYS A 344 -9.41 -5.05 9.88
CA LYS A 344 -8.31 -5.41 10.76
C LYS A 344 -7.76 -6.80 10.40
N SER A 345 -6.58 -7.14 10.91
CA SER A 345 -5.94 -8.43 10.68
C SER A 345 -6.84 -9.61 11.06
N GLU A 346 -7.46 -9.57 12.25
CA GLU A 346 -8.35 -10.62 12.74
C GLU A 346 -9.52 -10.85 11.78
N TYR A 347 -10.17 -9.76 11.35
CA TYR A 347 -11.27 -9.84 10.40
C TYR A 347 -10.82 -10.45 9.07
N TYR A 348 -9.69 -9.98 8.52
CA TYR A 348 -9.16 -10.53 7.26
C TYR A 348 -8.88 -12.03 7.36
N LEU A 349 -8.28 -12.49 8.47
CA LEU A 349 -7.99 -13.90 8.73
C LEU A 349 -9.27 -14.73 8.88
N GLU A 350 -10.24 -14.27 9.67
CA GLU A 350 -11.54 -14.94 9.85
C GLU A 350 -12.22 -15.13 8.49
N ILE A 351 -12.26 -14.07 7.66
CA ILE A 351 -12.89 -14.13 6.36
C ILE A 351 -12.13 -15.05 5.41
N SER A 352 -10.81 -14.97 5.35
CA SER A 352 -9.98 -15.84 4.51
C SER A 352 -10.29 -17.32 4.76
N VAL A 353 -10.32 -17.73 6.03
CA VAL A 353 -10.65 -19.10 6.42
C VAL A 353 -12.08 -19.46 6.02
N MET A 354 -13.04 -18.58 6.32
CA MET A 354 -14.46 -18.83 6.03
C MET A 354 -14.73 -19.02 4.52
N LEU A 355 -14.17 -18.16 3.68
CA LEU A 355 -14.37 -18.24 2.23
C LEU A 355 -13.76 -19.53 1.67
N VAL A 356 -12.57 -19.92 2.14
CA VAL A 356 -11.94 -21.19 1.73
C VAL A 356 -12.79 -22.38 2.15
N SER A 357 -13.25 -22.40 3.40
CA SER A 357 -14.12 -23.48 3.91
C SER A 357 -15.44 -23.57 3.15
N PHE A 358 -16.04 -22.43 2.79
CA PHE A 358 -17.26 -22.39 2.00
C PHE A 358 -17.08 -23.01 0.61
N ILE A 359 -16.05 -22.58 -0.12
CA ILE A 359 -15.75 -23.11 -1.45
C ILE A 359 -15.48 -24.62 -1.36
N LYS A 360 -14.63 -25.05 -0.40
CA LYS A 360 -14.34 -26.47 -0.17
C LYS A 360 -15.58 -27.29 0.12
N ASN A 361 -16.49 -26.79 0.94
CA ASN A 361 -17.72 -27.50 1.29
C ASN A 361 -18.59 -27.76 0.05
N ILE A 362 -18.78 -26.75 -0.80
CA ILE A 362 -19.50 -26.93 -2.08
C ILE A 362 -18.80 -27.98 -2.94
N CYS A 363 -17.47 -27.86 -3.10
CA CYS A 363 -16.70 -28.78 -3.91
C CYS A 363 -16.76 -30.23 -3.39
N MET A 364 -16.82 -30.43 -2.07
CA MET A 364 -17.01 -31.76 -1.48
C MET A 364 -18.41 -32.33 -1.71
N LEU A 365 -19.44 -31.49 -1.67
CA LEU A 365 -20.84 -31.91 -1.83
C LEU A 365 -21.25 -32.16 -3.30
N GLU A 366 -20.47 -31.64 -4.25
CA GLU A 366 -20.66 -31.79 -5.71
C GLU A 366 -19.66 -32.74 -6.38
N LYS A 367 -18.75 -33.34 -5.61
CA LYS A 367 -17.99 -34.54 -6.03
C LYS A 367 -18.89 -35.76 -6.01
#